data_AF-A0A183TTU0-F1
#
_entry.id   AF-A0A183TTU0-F1
#
_cell.length_a   1.000
_cell.length_b   1.000
_cell.length_c   1.000
_cell.angle_alpha   90.00
_cell.angle_beta   90.00
_cell.angle_gamma   90.00
#
_symmetry.space_group_name_H-M   'P 1'
#
loop_
_entity.id
_entity.type
_entity.pdbx_description
1 polymer ?
#
loop_
_entity_poly.entity_id
_entity_poly.type
_entity_poly.pdbx_seq_one_letter_code
_entity_poly.pdbx_strand_id
1 'polypeptide(L)'
;MAVSYLGPVHVTKVLLPKMLRPPEDASVQPKDRRIAFFSSIGGQISIYGYSGYAASKFAVRGFAAVLRQELEPTGILVTTVYPPDTDTPGFANENKGKPRVTEIISGPAGLWSPDAVATQVLHDILSGKPESVHGIVGWAVFLATSGVSLPHESMLGPLLAGILELVLAQPLRLLSMLSAFWMRWVIMRYASCHDTLISQTEGE
;
A
#
# COMPACT_ATOMS: atom_id res chain seq x y z
N MET A 1 0.82 -14.52 5.52
CA MET A 1 1.83 -13.89 6.41
C MET A 1 3.27 -14.24 6.06
N ALA A 2 3.62 -15.52 5.92
CA ALA A 2 5.01 -15.93 5.68
C ALA A 2 5.65 -15.29 4.42
N VAL A 3 4.97 -15.34 3.28
CA VAL A 3 5.51 -14.77 2.03
C VAL A 3 5.39 -13.25 2.04
N SER A 4 4.17 -12.72 2.14
CA SER A 4 3.90 -11.29 1.91
C SER A 4 4.47 -10.35 2.98
N TYR A 5 4.61 -10.79 4.24
CA TYR A 5 5.11 -9.96 5.33
C TYR A 5 6.49 -10.42 5.80
N LEU A 6 6.63 -11.68 6.21
CA LEU A 6 7.92 -12.16 6.72
C LEU A 6 9.00 -12.17 5.64
N GLY A 7 8.66 -12.45 4.37
CA GLY A 7 9.62 -12.39 3.26
C GLY A 7 10.38 -11.05 3.18
N PRO A 8 9.68 -9.91 2.99
CA PRO A 8 10.30 -8.59 3.03
C PRO A 8 11.09 -8.32 4.32
N VAL A 9 10.56 -8.68 5.50
CA VAL A 9 11.26 -8.49 6.78
C VAL A 9 12.60 -9.21 6.81
N HIS A 10 12.65 -10.48 6.39
CA HIS A 10 13.89 -11.25 6.36
C HIS A 10 14.89 -10.69 5.35
N VAL A 11 14.43 -10.33 4.15
CA VAL A 11 15.28 -9.69 3.13
C VAL A 11 15.89 -8.40 3.67
N THR A 12 15.08 -7.54 4.31
CA THR A 12 15.58 -6.32 4.94
C THR A 12 16.60 -6.63 6.02
N LYS A 13 16.34 -7.57 6.94
CA LYS A 13 17.30 -7.94 8.00
C LYS A 13 18.66 -8.40 7.46
N VAL A 14 18.66 -9.10 6.33
CA VAL A 14 19.90 -9.60 5.71
C VAL A 14 20.65 -8.50 4.96
N LEU A 15 19.95 -7.65 4.21
CA LEU A 15 20.56 -6.65 3.33
C LEU A 15 20.89 -5.33 4.03
N LEU A 16 20.07 -4.92 5.00
CA LEU A 16 20.19 -3.62 5.65
C LEU A 16 21.57 -3.39 6.29
N PRO A 17 22.18 -4.33 7.02
CA PRO A 17 23.53 -4.13 7.56
C PRO A 17 24.59 -3.87 6.48
N LYS A 18 24.42 -4.40 5.27
CA LYS A 18 25.31 -4.10 4.13
C LYS A 18 25.01 -2.70 3.56
N MET A 19 23.74 -2.34 3.46
CA MET A 19 23.31 -1.01 3.00
C MET A 19 23.74 0.12 3.95
N LEU A 20 23.94 -0.15 5.24
CA LEU A 20 24.39 0.82 6.23
C LEU A 20 25.90 1.08 6.21
N ARG A 21 26.69 0.19 5.61
CA ARG A 21 28.15 0.39 5.50
C ARG A 21 28.44 1.57 4.57
N PRO A 22 29.60 2.23 4.74
CA PRO A 22 30.10 3.17 3.75
C PRO A 22 30.17 2.48 2.38
N PRO A 23 29.73 3.14 1.29
CA PRO A 23 29.77 2.57 -0.03
C PRO A 23 31.23 2.44 -0.48
N GLU A 24 31.53 1.36 -1.21
CA GLU A 24 32.87 1.16 -1.81
C GLU A 24 33.14 2.18 -2.92
N ASP A 25 32.08 2.59 -3.62
CA ASP A 25 32.10 3.65 -4.61
C ASP A 25 31.78 5.00 -3.95
N ALA A 26 32.77 5.91 -3.96
CA ALA A 26 32.65 7.25 -3.40
C ALA A 26 31.61 8.13 -4.12
N SER A 27 31.13 7.74 -5.31
CA SER A 27 30.08 8.45 -6.04
C SER A 27 28.68 8.20 -5.44
N VAL A 28 28.50 7.11 -4.70
CA VAL A 28 27.21 6.72 -4.11
C VAL A 28 26.99 7.51 -2.82
N GLN A 29 25.98 8.37 -2.82
CA GLN A 29 25.56 9.09 -1.63
C GLN A 29 24.60 8.23 -0.80
N PRO A 30 24.48 8.49 0.52
CA PRO A 30 23.48 7.80 1.35
C PRO A 30 22.07 7.91 0.76
N LYS A 31 21.75 9.10 0.23
CA LYS A 31 20.50 9.42 -0.48
C LYS A 31 20.34 8.73 -1.83
N ASP A 32 21.23 7.86 -2.28
CA ASP A 32 21.05 7.05 -3.50
C ASP A 32 20.57 5.62 -3.17
N ARG A 33 20.60 5.25 -1.88
CA ARG A 33 20.14 3.95 -1.39
C ARG A 33 18.62 3.95 -1.25
N ARG A 34 17.98 2.91 -1.77
CA ARG A 34 16.51 2.79 -1.83
C ARG A 34 16.05 1.43 -1.31
N ILE A 35 14.98 1.44 -0.53
CA ILE A 35 14.23 0.23 -0.17
C ILE A 35 12.77 0.48 -0.54
N ALA A 36 12.18 -0.44 -1.30
CA ALA A 36 10.77 -0.36 -1.68
C ALA A 36 9.99 -1.56 -1.13
N PHE A 37 8.87 -1.30 -0.46
CA PHE A 37 7.95 -2.33 0.03
C PHE A 37 6.65 -2.31 -0.76
N PHE A 38 6.30 -3.45 -1.36
CA PHE A 38 5.05 -3.59 -2.10
C PHE A 38 3.91 -4.01 -1.17
N SER A 39 3.08 -3.03 -0.80
CA SER A 39 1.79 -3.24 -0.14
C SER A 39 0.69 -3.44 -1.21
N SER A 40 -0.46 -2.78 -1.06
CA SER A 40 -1.63 -2.76 -1.97
C SER A 40 -2.62 -1.71 -1.47
N ILE A 41 -3.56 -1.26 -2.32
CA ILE A 41 -4.76 -0.54 -1.84
C ILE A 41 -5.49 -1.35 -0.75
N GLY A 42 -5.49 -2.68 -0.84
CA GLY A 42 -5.99 -3.60 0.21
C GLY A 42 -5.15 -3.62 1.50
N GLY A 43 -4.01 -2.94 1.53
CA GLY A 43 -3.20 -2.64 2.73
C GLY A 43 -3.54 -1.29 3.37
N GLN A 44 -4.51 -0.56 2.81
CA GLN A 44 -5.01 0.72 3.32
C GLN A 44 -6.48 0.63 3.72
N ILE A 45 -7.27 -0.14 2.97
CA ILE A 45 -8.68 -0.42 3.23
C ILE A 45 -8.94 -1.93 3.21
N SER A 46 -9.94 -2.37 3.96
CA SER A 46 -10.34 -3.78 4.03
C SER A 46 -11.41 -4.08 2.98
N ILE A 47 -11.17 -5.08 2.14
CA ILE A 47 -12.10 -5.57 1.13
C ILE A 47 -12.59 -6.97 1.51
N TYR A 48 -13.86 -7.24 1.28
CA TYR A 48 -14.47 -8.55 1.48
C TYR A 48 -13.66 -9.64 0.75
N GLY A 49 -13.45 -10.81 1.38
CA GLY A 49 -12.72 -11.91 0.76
C GLY A 49 -11.19 -11.76 0.73
N TYR A 50 -10.61 -10.73 1.37
CA TYR A 50 -9.15 -10.54 1.45
C TYR A 50 -8.59 -10.51 2.87
N SER A 51 -9.20 -11.18 3.86
CA SER A 51 -8.78 -11.07 5.28
C SER A 51 -7.29 -11.35 5.50
N GLY A 52 -6.79 -12.51 5.05
CA GLY A 52 -5.39 -12.90 5.20
C GLY A 52 -4.43 -12.06 4.35
N TYR A 53 -4.85 -11.69 3.13
CA TYR A 53 -4.10 -10.82 2.24
C TYR A 53 -3.96 -9.41 2.82
N ALA A 54 -5.08 -8.76 3.14
CA ALA A 54 -5.15 -7.43 3.71
C ALA A 54 -4.34 -7.36 5.01
N ALA A 55 -4.54 -8.30 5.95
CA ALA A 55 -3.76 -8.34 7.19
C ALA A 55 -2.25 -8.30 6.94
N SER A 56 -1.77 -9.07 5.95
CA SER A 56 -0.34 -9.06 5.59
C SER A 56 0.12 -7.74 4.95
N LYS A 57 -0.72 -7.09 4.14
CA LYS A 57 -0.40 -5.83 3.46
C LYS A 57 -0.45 -4.61 4.40
N PHE A 58 -1.34 -4.63 5.39
CA PHE A 58 -1.33 -3.69 6.51
C PHE A 58 -0.05 -3.86 7.36
N ALA A 59 0.39 -5.10 7.62
CA ALA A 59 1.63 -5.35 8.34
C ALA A 59 2.87 -4.80 7.59
N VAL A 60 2.92 -4.98 6.27
CA VAL A 60 3.97 -4.38 5.42
C VAL A 60 3.99 -2.86 5.52
N ARG A 61 2.81 -2.21 5.46
CA ARG A 61 2.68 -0.76 5.60
C ARG A 61 3.23 -0.28 6.95
N GLY A 62 2.85 -0.94 8.04
CA GLY A 62 3.35 -0.61 9.38
C GLY A 62 4.86 -0.79 9.51
N PHE A 63 5.39 -1.91 9.01
CA PHE A 63 6.83 -2.19 9.02
C PHE A 63 7.63 -1.15 8.23
N ALA A 64 7.21 -0.82 7.00
CA ALA A 64 7.87 0.17 6.17
C ALA A 64 7.83 1.57 6.80
N ALA A 65 6.71 1.94 7.42
CA ALA A 65 6.56 3.24 8.08
C ALA A 65 7.47 3.40 9.30
N VAL A 66 7.67 2.35 10.11
CA VAL A 66 8.62 2.36 11.22
C VAL A 66 10.05 2.36 10.70
N LEU A 67 10.38 1.47 9.75
CA LEU A 67 11.72 1.38 9.21
C LEU A 67 12.18 2.69 8.56
N ARG A 68 11.27 3.42 7.91
CA ARG A 68 11.57 4.75 7.37
C ARG A 68 12.09 5.72 8.45
N GLN A 69 11.47 5.71 9.63
CA GLN A 69 11.87 6.56 10.75
C GLN A 69 13.22 6.10 11.32
N GLU A 70 13.42 4.79 11.45
CA GLU A 70 14.70 4.23 11.91
C GLU A 70 15.86 4.58 10.98
N LEU A 71 15.59 4.69 9.66
CA LEU A 71 16.62 4.92 8.64
C LEU A 71 16.80 6.39 8.26
N GLU A 72 15.96 7.31 8.74
CA GLU A 72 16.05 8.75 8.45
C GLU A 72 17.46 9.32 8.69
N PRO A 73 18.15 9.05 9.83
CA PRO A 73 19.51 9.57 10.06
C PRO A 73 20.57 8.99 9.13
N THR A 74 20.26 7.89 8.44
CA THR A 74 21.19 7.18 7.56
C THR A 74 21.11 7.66 6.11
N GLY A 75 20.05 8.41 5.75
CA GLY A 75 19.79 8.87 4.39
C GLY A 75 19.25 7.81 3.43
N ILE A 76 19.05 6.56 3.88
CA ILE A 76 18.40 5.51 3.06
C ILE A 76 16.91 5.83 2.95
N LEU A 77 16.41 5.95 1.72
CA LEU A 77 15.00 6.29 1.48
C LEU A 77 14.15 5.02 1.37
N VAL A 78 12.99 5.05 2.03
CA VAL A 78 12.03 3.93 2.07
C VAL A 78 10.70 4.34 1.43
N THR A 79 10.33 3.67 0.34
CA THR A 79 9.06 3.86 -0.37
C THR A 79 8.11 2.70 -0.10
N THR A 80 6.88 3.01 0.31
CA THR A 80 5.79 2.02 0.35
C THR A 80 4.94 2.18 -0.90
N VAL A 81 4.70 1.08 -1.61
CA VAL A 81 3.96 1.07 -2.87
C VAL A 81 2.58 0.48 -2.64
N TYR A 82 1.53 1.13 -3.16
CA TYR A 82 0.14 0.64 -3.11
C TYR A 82 -0.43 0.48 -4.52
N PRO A 83 -0.06 -0.60 -5.23
CA PRO A 83 -0.59 -0.83 -6.57
C PRO A 83 -2.11 -1.06 -6.55
N PRO A 84 -2.82 -0.62 -7.60
CA PRO A 84 -4.18 -1.05 -7.89
C PRO A 84 -4.18 -2.45 -8.54
N ASP A 85 -5.37 -2.94 -8.89
CA ASP A 85 -5.49 -4.15 -9.70
C ASP A 85 -4.68 -3.99 -10.99
N THR A 86 -3.79 -4.95 -11.25
CA THR A 86 -2.82 -4.89 -12.34
C THR A 86 -2.97 -6.12 -13.22
N ASP A 87 -3.04 -5.91 -14.54
CA ASP A 87 -3.24 -6.97 -15.54
C ASP A 87 -2.03 -7.91 -15.60
N THR A 88 -2.06 -8.94 -14.77
CA THR A 88 -0.98 -9.90 -14.58
C THR A 88 -1.53 -11.31 -14.60
N PRO A 89 -0.72 -12.33 -14.93
CA PRO A 89 -1.12 -13.72 -14.79
C PRO A 89 -1.59 -14.07 -13.37
N GLY A 90 -1.01 -13.42 -12.35
CA GLY A 90 -1.42 -13.54 -10.95
C GLY A 90 -2.84 -13.04 -10.70
N PHE A 91 -3.18 -11.84 -11.20
CA PHE A 91 -4.53 -11.28 -11.10
C PHE A 91 -5.56 -12.14 -11.85
N ALA A 92 -5.21 -12.64 -13.04
CA ALA A 92 -6.07 -13.57 -13.78
C ALA A 92 -6.33 -14.87 -13.00
N ASN A 93 -5.34 -15.38 -12.27
CA ASN A 93 -5.51 -16.55 -11.41
C ASN A 93 -6.37 -16.24 -10.18
N GLU A 94 -6.16 -15.10 -9.54
CA GLU A 94 -6.94 -14.63 -8.39
C GLU A 94 -8.44 -14.50 -8.72
N ASN A 95 -8.78 -14.08 -9.94
CA ASN A 95 -10.17 -13.92 -10.38
C ASN A 95 -10.92 -15.25 -10.56
N LYS A 96 -10.25 -16.41 -10.66
CA LYS A 96 -10.94 -17.70 -10.91
C LYS A 96 -11.87 -18.15 -9.78
N GLY A 97 -11.60 -17.70 -8.56
CA GLY A 97 -12.40 -18.02 -7.36
C GLY A 97 -12.85 -16.79 -6.59
N LYS A 98 -12.79 -15.61 -7.21
CA LYS A 98 -13.07 -14.34 -6.53
C LYS A 98 -14.58 -14.24 -6.24
N PRO A 99 -15.00 -14.01 -4.99
CA PRO A 99 -16.41 -13.79 -4.68
C PRO A 99 -16.95 -12.59 -5.44
N ARG A 100 -18.19 -12.68 -5.94
CA ARG A 100 -18.85 -11.58 -6.66
C ARG A 100 -18.87 -10.27 -5.87
N VAL A 101 -19.01 -10.36 -4.56
CA VAL A 101 -18.95 -9.23 -3.62
C VAL A 101 -17.59 -8.50 -3.75
N THR A 102 -16.50 -9.26 -3.78
CA THR A 102 -15.13 -8.75 -3.89
C THR A 102 -14.90 -8.07 -5.25
N GLU A 103 -15.36 -8.67 -6.35
CA GLU A 103 -15.27 -8.07 -7.70
C GLU A 103 -15.95 -6.70 -7.76
N ILE A 104 -17.16 -6.58 -7.20
CA ILE A 104 -17.92 -5.33 -7.21
C ILE A 104 -17.19 -4.26 -6.39
N ILE A 105 -16.68 -4.61 -5.21
CA ILE A 105 -16.02 -3.66 -4.31
C ILE A 105 -14.65 -3.22 -4.84
N SER A 106 -13.87 -4.12 -5.45
CA SER A 106 -12.52 -3.82 -5.99
C SER A 106 -12.54 -3.13 -7.35
N GLY A 107 -13.55 -3.40 -8.18
CA GLY A 107 -13.65 -2.90 -9.56
C GLY A 107 -13.49 -1.38 -9.77
N PRO A 108 -14.00 -0.49 -8.90
CA PRO A 108 -13.86 0.96 -9.10
C PRO A 108 -12.42 1.49 -9.15
N ALA A 109 -11.43 0.74 -8.65
CA ALA A 109 -10.02 1.12 -8.75
C ALA A 109 -9.46 1.00 -10.19
N GLY A 110 -10.17 0.27 -11.07
CA GLY A 110 -9.78 0.01 -12.44
C GLY A 110 -8.64 -1.01 -12.57
N LEU A 111 -8.47 -1.54 -13.79
CA LEU A 111 -7.39 -2.45 -14.14
C LEU A 111 -6.27 -1.69 -14.85
N TRP A 112 -5.06 -1.79 -14.34
CA TRP A 112 -3.89 -1.08 -14.85
C TRP A 112 -2.94 -2.01 -15.60
N SER A 113 -2.23 -1.48 -16.60
CA SER A 113 -1.16 -2.25 -17.24
C SER A 113 0.06 -2.36 -16.32
N PRO A 114 0.78 -3.50 -16.34
CA PRO A 114 2.02 -3.66 -15.58
C PRO A 114 3.05 -2.57 -15.87
N ASP A 115 3.17 -2.15 -17.12
CA ASP A 115 4.14 -1.11 -17.53
C ASP A 115 3.81 0.25 -16.92
N ALA A 116 2.53 0.63 -16.86
CA ALA A 116 2.11 1.88 -16.25
C ALA A 116 2.41 1.88 -14.75
N VAL A 117 2.09 0.78 -14.06
CA VAL A 117 2.38 0.62 -12.64
C VAL A 117 3.89 0.67 -12.40
N ALA A 118 4.68 -0.12 -13.14
CA ALA A 118 6.13 -0.20 -12.97
C ALA A 118 6.82 1.14 -13.24
N THR A 119 6.42 1.85 -14.29
CA THR A 119 6.99 3.17 -14.64
C THR A 119 6.78 4.16 -13.51
N GLN A 120 5.57 4.25 -12.98
CA GLN A 120 5.26 5.17 -11.89
C GLN A 120 5.99 4.77 -10.59
N VAL A 121 6.01 3.47 -10.26
CA VAL A 121 6.69 2.97 -9.05
C VAL A 121 8.18 3.29 -9.10
N LEU A 122 8.83 3.03 -10.24
CA LEU A 122 10.25 3.32 -10.41
C LEU A 122 10.52 4.82 -10.28
N HIS A 123 9.70 5.66 -10.92
CA HIS A 123 9.81 7.11 -10.79
C HIS A 123 9.68 7.58 -9.33
N ASP A 124 8.71 7.04 -8.59
CA ASP A 124 8.46 7.42 -7.19
C ASP A 124 9.59 6.96 -6.26
N ILE A 125 10.16 5.76 -6.50
CA ILE A 125 11.34 5.26 -5.78
C ILE A 125 12.55 6.17 -6.06
N LEU A 126 12.82 6.49 -7.32
CA LEU A 126 13.98 7.30 -7.70
C LEU A 126 13.88 8.73 -7.16
N SER A 127 12.67 9.31 -7.18
CA SER A 127 12.39 10.64 -6.61
C SER A 127 12.33 10.66 -5.08
N GLY A 128 12.47 9.50 -4.41
CA GLY A 128 12.51 9.43 -2.95
C GLY A 128 11.16 9.66 -2.29
N LYS A 129 10.05 9.46 -3.01
CA LYS A 129 8.72 9.62 -2.43
C LYS A 129 8.48 8.51 -1.39
N PRO A 130 7.96 8.85 -0.20
CA PRO A 130 7.70 7.86 0.84
C PRO A 130 6.56 6.91 0.46
N GLU A 131 5.60 7.37 -0.35
CA GLU A 131 4.40 6.61 -0.70
C GLU A 131 4.19 6.71 -2.22
N SER A 132 4.02 5.57 -2.89
CA SER A 132 3.70 5.48 -4.33
C SER A 132 2.27 4.97 -4.50
N VAL A 133 1.42 5.83 -5.05
CA VAL A 133 -0.04 5.63 -5.16
C VAL A 133 -0.50 5.93 -6.59
N HIS A 134 -1.40 5.11 -7.13
CA HIS A 134 -1.80 5.19 -8.55
C HIS A 134 -3.23 5.68 -8.71
N GLY A 135 -3.43 6.56 -9.68
CA GLY A 135 -4.74 7.08 -10.05
C GLY A 135 -5.44 7.90 -8.95
N ILE A 136 -6.62 8.42 -9.29
CA ILE A 136 -7.40 9.26 -8.38
C ILE A 136 -7.96 8.47 -7.18
N VAL A 137 -8.32 7.20 -7.39
CA VAL A 137 -8.83 6.33 -6.33
C VAL A 137 -7.73 6.01 -5.33
N GLY A 138 -6.54 5.60 -5.80
CA GLY A 138 -5.40 5.32 -4.92
C GLY A 138 -4.97 6.57 -4.13
N TRP A 139 -4.93 7.73 -4.79
CA TRP A 139 -4.65 9.00 -4.12
C TRP A 139 -5.71 9.38 -3.06
N ALA A 140 -7.00 9.23 -3.38
CA ALA A 140 -8.08 9.51 -2.44
C ALA A 140 -8.07 8.55 -1.24
N VAL A 141 -7.84 7.25 -1.47
CA VAL A 141 -7.67 6.25 -0.40
C VAL A 141 -6.46 6.57 0.46
N PHE A 142 -5.35 6.98 -0.16
CA PHE A 142 -4.17 7.42 0.55
C PHE A 142 -4.45 8.60 1.47
N LEU A 143 -5.08 9.66 0.98
CA LEU A 143 -5.45 10.81 1.83
C LEU A 143 -6.47 10.45 2.91
N ALA A 144 -7.41 9.54 2.63
CA ALA A 144 -8.40 9.13 3.62
C ALA A 144 -7.80 8.24 4.72
N THR A 145 -6.64 7.63 4.46
CA THR A 145 -5.99 6.67 5.36
C THR A 145 -4.61 7.13 5.83
N SER A 146 -4.13 8.29 5.40
CA SER A 146 -2.90 8.90 5.88
C SER A 146 -3.06 9.17 7.37
N GLY A 147 -2.27 8.47 8.17
CA GLY A 147 -2.18 8.74 9.60
C GLY A 147 -1.20 9.90 9.86
N VAL A 148 -0.79 10.06 11.11
CA VAL A 148 0.28 11.00 11.47
C VAL A 148 1.63 10.42 11.02
N SER A 149 2.06 10.72 9.81
CA SER A 149 3.41 10.41 9.34
C SER A 149 4.37 11.55 9.68
N LEU A 150 5.57 11.22 10.17
CA LEU A 150 6.62 12.22 10.41
C LEU A 150 7.01 12.91 9.10
N PRO A 151 7.12 14.25 9.10
CA PRO A 151 7.53 14.97 7.92
C PRO A 151 9.00 14.78 7.59
N HIS A 152 9.28 14.35 6.36
CA HIS A 152 10.62 13.93 5.93
C HIS A 152 11.53 15.07 5.41
N GLU A 153 11.04 16.31 5.17
CA GLU A 153 11.90 17.47 4.84
C GLU A 153 11.15 18.79 5.12
N SER A 154 11.85 19.77 5.71
CA SER A 154 11.45 21.17 6.01
C SER A 154 10.05 21.40 6.62
N MET A 155 9.93 22.09 7.75
CA MET A 155 8.65 22.27 8.48
C MET A 155 7.47 22.87 7.68
N LEU A 156 7.73 23.60 6.58
CA LEU A 156 6.69 24.32 5.82
C LEU A 156 5.80 23.41 4.97
N GLY A 157 6.37 22.45 4.25
CA GLY A 157 5.58 21.50 3.43
C GLY A 157 4.56 20.68 4.25
N PRO A 158 4.96 20.10 5.39
CA PRO A 158 4.08 19.39 6.31
C PRO A 158 2.99 20.26 6.93
N LEU A 159 3.30 21.52 7.24
CA LEU A 159 2.32 22.46 7.78
C LEU A 159 1.24 22.77 6.74
N LEU A 160 1.64 23.05 5.49
CA LEU A 160 0.71 23.27 4.39
C LEU A 160 -0.10 22.00 4.07
N ALA A 161 0.55 20.84 4.08
CA ALA A 161 -0.13 19.54 3.92
C ALA A 161 -1.13 19.29 5.05
N GLY A 162 -0.80 19.61 6.30
CA GLY A 162 -1.70 19.48 7.45
C GLY A 162 -2.89 20.45 7.39
N ILE A 163 -2.69 21.67 6.89
CA ILE A 163 -3.80 22.62 6.63
C ILE A 163 -4.68 22.09 5.51
N LEU A 164 -4.09 21.59 4.41
CA LEU A 164 -4.83 21.00 3.31
C LEU A 164 -5.60 19.75 3.77
N GLU A 165 -4.99 18.92 4.61
CA GLU A 165 -5.62 17.76 5.22
C GLU A 165 -6.79 18.20 6.10
N LEU A 166 -6.66 19.23 6.93
CA LEU A 166 -7.76 19.73 7.75
C LEU A 166 -8.98 20.15 6.89
N VAL A 167 -8.73 20.79 5.75
CA VAL A 167 -9.79 21.27 4.83
C VAL A 167 -10.37 20.14 3.98
N LEU A 168 -9.54 19.25 3.43
CA LEU A 168 -9.97 18.18 2.52
C LEU A 168 -10.40 16.90 3.24
N ALA A 169 -9.90 16.63 4.44
CA ALA A 169 -10.21 15.40 5.18
C ALA A 169 -11.68 15.34 5.54
N GLN A 170 -12.35 16.46 5.86
CA GLN A 170 -13.78 16.42 6.20
C GLN A 170 -14.66 15.98 5.01
N PRO A 171 -14.56 16.59 3.81
CA PRO A 171 -15.24 16.07 2.61
C PRO A 171 -14.85 14.64 2.24
N LEU A 172 -13.56 14.31 2.28
CA LEU A 172 -13.09 12.96 1.94
C LEU A 172 -13.60 11.90 2.94
N ARG A 173 -13.76 12.27 4.21
CA ARG A 173 -14.32 11.40 5.23
C ARG A 173 -15.82 11.20 5.06
N LEU A 174 -16.54 12.21 4.58
CA LEU A 174 -17.93 12.02 4.15
C LEU A 174 -18.02 11.06 2.96
N LEU A 175 -17.14 11.21 1.97
CA LEU A 175 -17.09 10.31 0.82
C LEU A 175 -16.74 8.87 1.24
N SER A 176 -15.79 8.69 2.18
CA SER A 176 -15.44 7.37 2.69
C SER A 176 -16.55 6.73 3.52
N MET A 177 -17.37 7.53 4.21
CA MET A 177 -18.59 7.03 4.85
C MET A 177 -19.60 6.56 3.81
N LEU A 178 -19.83 7.32 2.73
CA LEU A 178 -20.73 6.92 1.65
C LEU A 178 -20.25 5.62 0.98
N SER A 179 -18.95 5.50 0.72
CA SER A 179 -18.39 4.26 0.17
C SER A 179 -18.52 3.09 1.15
N ALA A 180 -18.40 3.30 2.46
CA ALA A 180 -18.64 2.27 3.47
C ALA A 180 -20.10 1.80 3.50
N PHE A 181 -21.07 2.72 3.38
CA PHE A 181 -22.49 2.36 3.26
C PHE A 181 -22.76 1.58 1.97
N TRP A 182 -22.16 1.99 0.86
CA TRP A 182 -22.26 1.28 -0.40
C TRP A 182 -21.66 -0.13 -0.32
N MET A 183 -20.45 -0.28 0.23
CA MET A 183 -19.82 -1.60 0.45
C MET A 183 -20.70 -2.49 1.33
N ARG A 184 -21.26 -1.95 2.42
CA ARG A 184 -22.20 -2.68 3.28
C ARG A 184 -23.43 -3.12 2.49
N TRP A 185 -24.01 -2.25 1.67
CA TRP A 185 -25.15 -2.60 0.82
C TRP A 185 -24.81 -3.70 -0.17
N VAL A 186 -23.64 -3.65 -0.81
CA VAL A 186 -23.15 -4.70 -1.73
C VAL A 186 -23.02 -6.03 -0.98
N ILE A 187 -22.37 -6.03 0.19
CA ILE A 187 -22.22 -7.22 1.03
C ILE A 187 -23.60 -7.80 1.38
N MET A 188 -24.52 -6.98 1.89
CA MET A 188 -25.85 -7.46 2.27
C MET A 188 -26.68 -7.97 1.09
N ARG A 189 -26.43 -7.47 -0.13
CA ARG A 189 -27.16 -7.86 -1.34
C ARG A 189 -26.61 -9.12 -2.01
N TYR A 190 -25.30 -9.33 -1.95
CA TYR A 190 -24.62 -10.34 -2.76
C TYR A 190 -23.82 -11.37 -1.97
N ALA A 191 -23.60 -11.20 -0.65
CA ALA A 191 -22.90 -12.19 0.15
C ALA A 191 -23.83 -13.35 0.52
N SER A 192 -23.39 -14.58 0.26
CA SER A 192 -24.03 -15.80 0.74
C SER A 192 -23.34 -16.29 2.02
N CYS A 193 -24.06 -17.04 2.86
CA CYS A 193 -23.53 -17.56 4.14
C CYS A 193 -22.28 -18.46 3.96
N HIS A 194 -22.07 -19.03 2.77
CA HIS A 194 -20.94 -19.89 2.43
C HIS A 194 -19.70 -19.16 1.88
N ASP A 195 -19.77 -17.84 1.68
CA ASP A 195 -18.70 -17.04 1.04
C ASP A 195 -17.65 -16.50 2.04
N THR A 196 -17.76 -16.86 3.33
CA THR A 196 -16.81 -16.38 4.35
C THR A 196 -15.53 -17.20 4.36
N LEU A 197 -14.37 -16.54 4.24
CA LEU A 197 -13.05 -17.21 4.19
C LEU A 197 -12.70 -18.10 5.40
N ILE A 198 -13.38 -17.96 6.54
CA ILE A 198 -13.19 -18.86 7.69
C ILE A 198 -13.60 -20.30 7.33
N SER A 199 -14.48 -20.50 6.34
CA SER A 199 -14.89 -21.83 5.87
C SER A 199 -14.08 -22.37 4.67
N GLN A 200 -13.11 -21.61 4.12
CA GLN A 200 -12.35 -22.03 2.92
C GLN A 200 -10.89 -22.42 3.21
N THR A 201 -10.45 -22.43 4.46
CA THR A 201 -9.07 -22.81 4.85
C THR A 201 -8.80 -24.32 4.90
N GLU A 202 -9.63 -25.17 4.27
CA GLU A 202 -9.40 -26.63 4.24
C GLU A 202 -8.65 -27.15 3.00
N GLY A 203 -8.12 -26.28 2.14
CA GLY A 203 -7.37 -26.75 0.98
C GLY A 203 -6.38 -25.75 0.43
N GLU A 204 -5.21 -25.65 1.06
CA GLU A 204 -3.91 -25.31 0.46
C GLU A 204 -2.77 -25.51 1.47
#